data_AF-A0A7X9G752-F1
#
_entry.id   AF-A0A7X9G752-F1
#
_cell.length_a   1.000
_cell.length_b   1.000
_cell.length_c   1.000
_cell.angle_alpha   90.00
_cell.angle_beta   90.00
_cell.angle_gamma   90.00
#
_symmetry.space_group_name_H-M   'P 1'
#
loop_
_entity.id
_entity.type
_entity.pdbx_description
1 polymer ?
#
loop_
_entity_poly.entity_id
_entity_poly.type
_entity_poly.pdbx_seq_one_letter_code
_entity_poly.pdbx_strand_id
1 'polypeptide(L)'
;MGNYKHPYRSACRLICEKGSLLYSSCDKLQLMREEPAGSGKFACSEIQPRSPYWSERYTASRSPDIAYMLDFFLKAIAGDREAQAMGIDVYSALDMAIPGLQAYRSILNGGNVMEVPDFRDPAVRERYRNDIACTDPAVAGDQLLPSCSTWQGAVPDAVYEEEAALFEEAMKTQFKLGFY
;
A
#
# COMPACT_ATOMS: atom_id res chain seq x y z
N MET A 1 13.81 18.07 -4.95
CA MET A 1 12.87 18.10 -6.10
C MET A 1 13.12 16.83 -6.90
N GLY A 2 12.30 15.80 -6.68
CA GLY A 2 12.53 14.45 -7.23
C GLY A 2 12.37 14.40 -8.75
N ASN A 3 13.24 13.64 -9.40
CA ASN A 3 13.42 13.55 -10.85
C ASN A 3 12.29 12.75 -11.54
N TYR A 4 11.03 13.17 -11.36
CA TYR A 4 9.87 12.50 -11.96
C TYR A 4 9.74 12.88 -13.44
N LYS A 5 10.42 12.12 -14.32
CA LYS A 5 10.27 12.20 -15.79
C LYS A 5 8.86 11.89 -16.29
N HIS A 6 7.97 11.41 -15.43
CA HIS A 6 6.59 11.06 -15.77
C HIS A 6 5.60 11.77 -14.84
N PRO A 7 4.49 12.30 -15.37
CA PRO A 7 3.43 12.83 -14.51
C PRO A 7 2.88 11.71 -13.63
N TYR A 8 2.65 12.00 -12.35
CA TYR A 8 1.98 11.07 -11.44
C TYR A 8 0.61 10.72 -12.00
N ARG A 9 0.44 9.46 -12.42
CA ARG A 9 -0.82 8.92 -12.94
C ARG A 9 -1.04 7.54 -12.36
N SER A 10 -2.03 7.43 -11.49
CA SER A 10 -2.60 6.13 -11.13
C SER A 10 -3.51 5.68 -12.26
N ALA A 11 -3.18 4.53 -12.86
CA ALA A 11 -4.00 3.89 -13.87
C ALA A 11 -4.38 2.50 -13.38
N CYS A 12 -5.66 2.16 -13.49
CA CYS A 12 -6.16 0.83 -13.18
C CYS A 12 -6.90 0.31 -14.41
N ARG A 13 -6.63 -0.94 -14.81
CA ARG A 13 -7.33 -1.60 -15.90
C ARG A 13 -7.85 -2.94 -15.43
N LEU A 14 -9.15 -3.15 -15.57
CA LEU A 14 -9.81 -4.43 -15.35
C LEU A 14 -10.23 -4.98 -16.72
N ILE A 15 -9.89 -6.23 -17.01
CA ILE A 15 -10.22 -6.89 -18.28
C ILE A 15 -10.99 -8.16 -17.96
N CYS A 16 -12.16 -8.30 -18.59
CA CYS A 16 -13.05 -9.45 -18.45
C CYS A 16 -13.48 -9.93 -19.84
N GLU A 17 -14.09 -11.12 -19.91
CA GLU A 17 -14.57 -11.72 -21.17
C GLU A 17 -15.50 -10.78 -21.96
N LYS A 18 -16.33 -10.00 -21.27
CA LYS A 18 -17.38 -9.16 -21.88
C LYS A 18 -17.00 -7.67 -22.00
N GLY A 19 -15.76 -7.31 -21.70
CA GLY A 19 -15.33 -5.92 -21.73
C GLY A 19 -14.15 -5.57 -20.83
N SER A 20 -13.79 -4.29 -20.83
CA SER A 20 -12.71 -3.75 -20.00
C SER A 20 -13.09 -2.41 -19.38
N LEU A 21 -12.63 -2.18 -18.16
CA LEU A 21 -12.74 -0.90 -17.46
C LEU A 21 -11.35 -0.29 -17.33
N LEU A 22 -11.21 0.98 -17.68
CA LEU A 22 -9.98 1.74 -17.53
C LEU A 22 -10.22 2.99 -16.69
N TYR A 23 -9.45 3.14 -15.63
CA TYR A 23 -9.29 4.38 -14.88
C TYR A 23 -7.96 5.03 -15.27
N SER A 24 -7.99 6.33 -15.58
CA SER A 24 -6.80 7.13 -15.83
C SER A 24 -6.96 8.51 -15.19
N SER A 25 -6.47 8.68 -13.95
CA SER A 25 -6.21 9.94 -13.21
C SER A 25 -7.19 11.13 -13.31
N CYS A 26 -8.39 10.97 -13.89
CA CYS A 26 -9.28 12.06 -14.26
C CYS A 26 -10.75 11.68 -14.02
N ASP A 27 -11.11 11.25 -12.80
CA ASP A 27 -12.48 11.03 -12.25
C ASP A 27 -13.52 10.26 -13.10
N LYS A 28 -13.11 9.78 -14.26
CA LYS A 28 -13.92 9.21 -15.32
C LYS A 28 -13.33 7.85 -15.63
N LEU A 29 -14.19 6.85 -15.61
CA LEU A 29 -13.85 5.50 -16.01
C LEU A 29 -14.28 5.31 -17.46
N GLN A 30 -13.39 4.78 -18.28
CA GLN A 30 -13.73 4.32 -19.62
C GLN A 30 -14.18 2.86 -19.54
N LEU A 31 -15.43 2.61 -19.96
CA LEU A 31 -16.01 1.28 -20.03
C LEU A 31 -16.12 0.87 -21.49
N MET A 32 -15.42 -0.20 -21.83
CA MET A 32 -15.58 -0.90 -23.10
C MET A 32 -16.40 -2.16 -22.85
N ARG A 33 -17.54 -2.31 -23.50
CA ARG A 33 -18.45 -3.45 -23.32
C ARG A 33 -18.85 -4.03 -24.66
N GLU A 34 -18.96 -5.34 -24.73
CA GLU A 34 -19.47 -6.02 -25.92
C GLU A 34 -20.97 -5.75 -26.13
N GLU A 35 -21.37 -5.36 -27.35
CA GLU A 35 -22.75 -5.03 -27.70
C GLU A 35 -23.14 -5.50 -29.12
N PRO A 36 -24.12 -6.42 -29.26
CA PRO A 36 -24.71 -7.27 -28.20
C PRO A 36 -23.72 -8.33 -27.69
N ALA A 37 -23.99 -8.94 -26.53
CA ALA A 37 -23.13 -9.98 -25.96
C ALA A 37 -22.95 -11.16 -26.93
N GLY A 38 -21.72 -11.61 -27.11
CA GLY A 38 -21.34 -12.65 -28.08
C GLY A 38 -21.22 -12.18 -29.54
N SER A 39 -21.26 -10.88 -29.81
CA SER A 39 -21.13 -10.32 -31.17
C SER A 39 -19.70 -10.03 -31.62
N GLY A 40 -18.73 -9.97 -30.71
CA GLY A 40 -17.37 -9.48 -30.93
C GLY A 40 -17.28 -7.97 -31.22
N LYS A 41 -18.39 -7.22 -31.14
CA LYS A 41 -18.43 -5.76 -31.33
C LYS A 41 -18.45 -5.07 -29.98
N PHE A 42 -17.65 -4.02 -29.81
CA PHE A 42 -17.51 -3.32 -28.54
C PHE A 42 -17.92 -1.85 -28.65
N ALA A 43 -18.73 -1.40 -27.71
CA ALA A 43 -19.04 0.00 -27.49
C ALA A 43 -18.15 0.57 -26.38
N CYS A 44 -17.73 1.83 -26.53
CA CYS A 44 -16.99 2.56 -25.51
C CYS A 44 -17.88 3.65 -24.91
N SER A 45 -17.88 3.75 -23.59
CA SER A 45 -18.65 4.75 -22.85
C SER A 45 -17.83 5.29 -21.68
N GLU A 46 -18.18 6.47 -21.21
CA GLU A 46 -17.60 7.06 -20.01
C GLU A 46 -18.60 6.93 -18.86
N ILE A 47 -18.13 6.48 -17.70
CA ILE A 47 -18.95 6.37 -16.50
C ILE A 47 -18.29 7.12 -15.34
N GLN A 48 -19.12 7.76 -14.52
CA GLN A 48 -18.71 8.33 -13.25
C GLN A 48 -19.26 7.44 -12.13
N PRO A 49 -18.40 6.72 -11.40
CA PRO A 49 -18.87 5.84 -10.33
C PRO A 49 -19.44 6.69 -9.20
N ARG A 50 -20.63 6.34 -8.71
CA ARG A 50 -21.19 6.90 -7.48
C ARG A 50 -21.25 5.80 -6.43
N SER A 51 -20.51 5.98 -5.34
CA SER A 51 -20.66 5.13 -4.17
C SER A 51 -21.90 5.59 -3.38
N PRO A 52 -22.77 4.68 -2.91
CA PRO A 52 -23.90 5.03 -2.06
C PRO A 52 -23.45 5.61 -0.70
N TYR A 53 -22.20 5.33 -0.29
CA TYR A 53 -21.60 5.87 0.92
C TYR A 53 -20.96 7.24 0.70
N TRP A 54 -20.92 7.73 -0.54
CA TRP A 54 -20.43 9.08 -0.84
C TRP A 54 -21.50 10.12 -0.52
N SER A 55 -21.38 10.68 0.69
CA SER A 55 -22.26 11.73 1.19
C SER A 55 -21.64 13.12 1.04
N GLU A 56 -22.49 14.14 0.94
CA GLU A 56 -22.06 15.55 0.91
C GLU A 56 -21.18 15.93 2.11
N ARG A 57 -21.36 15.24 3.25
CA ARG A 57 -20.58 15.42 4.47
C ARG A 57 -19.09 15.14 4.26
N TYR A 58 -18.73 14.16 3.45
CA TYR A 58 -17.32 13.86 3.16
C TYR A 58 -16.76 14.81 2.10
N THR A 59 -17.54 15.18 1.09
CA THR A 59 -17.10 16.11 0.04
C THR A 59 -16.87 17.53 0.56
N ALA A 60 -17.50 17.90 1.68
CA ALA A 60 -17.25 19.15 2.38
C ALA A 60 -15.94 19.15 3.20
N SER A 61 -15.31 17.98 3.41
CA SER A 61 -14.01 17.87 4.07
C SER A 61 -12.89 18.35 3.15
N ARG A 62 -11.83 18.92 3.74
CA ARG A 62 -10.59 19.23 3.02
C ARG A 62 -9.88 17.98 2.47
N SER A 63 -10.17 16.82 3.05
CA SER A 63 -9.65 15.52 2.62
C SER A 63 -10.77 14.48 2.73
N PRO A 64 -11.62 14.38 1.69
CA PRO A 64 -12.80 13.51 1.71
C PRO A 64 -12.45 12.03 1.97
N ASP A 65 -11.36 11.56 1.36
CA ASP A 65 -10.82 10.20 1.48
C ASP A 65 -10.41 9.87 2.93
N ILE A 66 -9.71 10.77 3.60
CA ILE A 66 -9.33 10.60 5.01
C ILE A 66 -10.57 10.65 5.91
N ALA A 67 -11.48 11.59 5.67
CA ALA A 67 -12.71 11.72 6.45
C ALA A 67 -13.59 10.47 6.36
N TYR A 68 -13.68 9.88 5.16
CA TYR A 68 -14.37 8.61 4.93
C TYR A 68 -13.75 7.46 5.71
N MET A 69 -12.43 7.29 5.59
CA MET A 69 -11.69 6.23 6.24
C MET A 69 -11.85 6.28 7.76
N LEU A 70 -11.70 7.47 8.36
CA LEU A 70 -11.84 7.65 9.81
C LEU A 70 -13.27 7.41 10.30
N ASP A 71 -14.27 7.91 9.60
CA ASP A 71 -15.67 7.71 9.99
C ASP A 71 -16.06 6.21 9.97
N PHE A 72 -15.62 5.47 8.96
CA PHE A 72 -15.84 4.02 8.88
C PHE A 72 -15.11 3.26 9.98
N PHE A 73 -13.87 3.65 10.30
CA PHE A 73 -13.12 3.06 11.39
C PHE A 73 -13.82 3.28 12.75
N LEU A 74 -14.29 4.50 13.01
CA LEU A 74 -15.02 4.82 14.24
C LEU A 74 -16.36 4.06 14.33
N LYS A 75 -17.10 3.94 13.23
CA LYS A 75 -18.32 3.12 13.17
C LYS A 75 -18.05 1.64 13.44
N ALA A 76 -16.98 1.09 12.88
CA ALA A 76 -16.60 -0.29 13.12
C ALA A 76 -16.28 -0.56 14.60
N ILE A 77 -15.59 0.37 15.28
CA ILE A 77 -15.36 0.34 16.74
C ILE A 77 -16.68 0.40 17.51
N ALA A 78 -17.64 1.22 17.05
CA ALA A 78 -18.96 1.35 17.66
C ALA A 78 -19.89 0.14 17.43
N GLY A 79 -19.45 -0.88 16.69
CA GLY A 79 -20.22 -2.12 16.47
C GLY A 79 -21.11 -2.10 15.21
N ASP A 80 -20.93 -1.13 14.31
CA ASP A 80 -21.62 -1.10 13.03
C ASP A 80 -21.14 -2.27 12.14
N ARG A 81 -22.07 -3.19 11.82
CA ARG A 81 -21.76 -4.40 11.04
C ARG A 81 -21.40 -4.11 9.58
N GLU A 82 -21.95 -3.05 9.01
CA GLU A 82 -21.68 -2.66 7.62
C GLU A 82 -20.26 -2.09 7.52
N ALA A 83 -19.91 -1.21 8.47
CA ALA A 83 -18.57 -0.64 8.55
C ALA A 83 -17.52 -1.72 8.84
N GLN A 84 -17.83 -2.70 9.70
CA GLN A 84 -16.96 -3.86 9.94
C GLN A 84 -16.77 -4.71 8.68
N ALA A 85 -17.82 -4.97 7.92
CA ALA A 85 -17.75 -5.77 6.69
C ALA A 85 -16.98 -5.08 5.55
N MET A 86 -16.99 -3.74 5.51
CA MET A 86 -16.23 -2.95 4.52
C MET A 86 -14.79 -2.63 4.96
N GLY A 87 -14.44 -2.92 6.21
CA GLY A 87 -13.12 -2.66 6.76
C GLY A 87 -12.05 -3.58 6.17
N ILE A 88 -10.81 -3.09 6.16
CA ILE A 88 -9.63 -3.93 5.90
C ILE A 88 -9.26 -4.61 7.21
N ASP A 89 -9.53 -5.91 7.31
CA ASP A 89 -9.12 -6.72 8.46
C ASP A 89 -7.63 -7.10 8.38
N VAL A 90 -7.14 -7.80 9.41
CA VAL A 90 -5.73 -8.20 9.49
C VAL A 90 -5.31 -9.08 8.31
N TYR A 91 -6.19 -9.96 7.83
CA TYR A 91 -5.85 -10.87 6.73
C TYR A 91 -5.89 -10.16 5.36
N SER A 92 -6.83 -9.24 5.17
CA SER A 92 -6.89 -8.39 3.98
C SER A 92 -5.67 -7.46 3.90
N ALA A 93 -5.24 -6.91 5.05
CA ALA A 93 -4.01 -6.13 5.13
C ALA A 93 -2.77 -6.98 4.80
N LEU A 94 -2.72 -8.23 5.27
CA LEU A 94 -1.66 -9.17 4.93
C LEU A 94 -1.65 -9.50 3.43
N ASP A 95 -2.80 -9.76 2.81
CA ASP A 95 -2.90 -10.02 1.37
C ASP A 95 -2.40 -8.83 0.53
N MET A 96 -2.54 -7.60 1.03
CA MET A 96 -2.00 -6.40 0.41
C MET A 96 -0.49 -6.24 0.61
N ALA A 97 0.03 -6.61 1.79
CA ALA A 97 1.42 -6.37 2.17
C ALA A 97 2.40 -7.46 1.69
N ILE A 98 2.01 -8.74 1.79
CA ILE A 98 2.86 -9.89 1.50
C ILE A 98 3.39 -9.90 0.06
N PRO A 99 2.61 -9.57 -0.99
CA PRO A 99 3.13 -9.49 -2.35
C PRO A 99 4.30 -8.52 -2.49
N GLY A 100 4.29 -7.40 -1.76
CA GLY A 100 5.40 -6.44 -1.75
C GLY A 100 6.66 -7.01 -1.13
N LEU A 101 6.53 -7.72 0.00
CA LEU A 101 7.64 -8.42 0.66
C LEU A 101 8.23 -9.52 -0.22
N GLN A 102 7.37 -10.34 -0.83
CA GLN A 102 7.78 -11.43 -1.72
C GLN A 102 8.36 -10.90 -3.05
N ALA A 103 7.89 -9.76 -3.55
CA ALA A 103 8.48 -9.10 -4.72
C ALA A 103 9.93 -8.65 -4.44
N TYR A 104 10.21 -8.13 -3.24
CA TYR A 104 11.58 -7.79 -2.86
C TYR A 104 12.48 -9.04 -2.82
N ARG A 105 12.00 -10.15 -2.25
CA ARG A 105 12.72 -11.43 -2.30
C ARG A 105 12.90 -11.96 -3.71
N SER A 106 11.91 -11.78 -4.58
CA SER A 106 12.00 -12.11 -6.00
C SER A 106 13.16 -11.35 -6.66
N ILE A 107 13.29 -10.04 -6.41
CA ILE A 107 14.40 -9.23 -6.91
C ILE A 107 15.75 -9.80 -6.46
N LEU A 108 15.90 -10.12 -5.17
CA LEU A 108 17.12 -10.72 -4.62
C LEU A 108 17.42 -12.10 -5.21
N ASN A 109 16.37 -12.86 -5.56
CA ASN A 109 16.45 -14.15 -6.23
C ASN A 109 16.45 -14.03 -7.77
N GLY A 110 16.95 -12.92 -8.34
CA GLY A 110 17.10 -12.75 -9.79
C GLY A 110 15.81 -12.58 -10.58
N GLY A 111 14.72 -12.16 -9.93
CA GLY A 111 13.39 -12.00 -10.53
C GLY A 111 12.59 -13.31 -10.63
N ASN A 112 13.01 -14.36 -9.92
CA ASN A 112 12.29 -15.63 -9.90
C ASN A 112 10.93 -15.52 -9.19
N VAL A 113 10.00 -16.40 -9.57
CA VAL A 113 8.65 -16.46 -8.98
C VAL A 113 8.75 -16.81 -7.49
N MET A 114 8.03 -16.07 -6.66
CA MET A 114 7.90 -16.31 -5.22
C MET A 114 6.44 -16.66 -4.89
N GLU A 115 6.23 -17.68 -4.05
CA GLU A 115 4.90 -18.01 -3.51
C GLU A 115 4.39 -16.84 -2.66
N VAL A 116 3.11 -16.47 -2.83
CA VAL A 116 2.41 -15.57 -1.91
C VAL A 116 1.62 -16.45 -0.94
N PRO A 117 2.06 -16.60 0.33
CA PRO A 117 1.41 -17.49 1.27
C PRO A 117 0.02 -16.98 1.70
N ASP A 118 -0.94 -17.90 1.83
CA ASP A 118 -2.21 -17.62 2.50
C ASP A 118 -2.09 -17.88 4.01
N PHE A 119 -2.03 -16.80 4.79
CA PHE A 119 -1.91 -16.89 6.25
C PHE A 119 -3.23 -17.17 6.98
N ARG A 120 -4.33 -17.40 6.27
CA ARG A 120 -5.53 -17.97 6.88
C ARG A 120 -5.31 -19.43 7.27
N ASP A 121 -4.44 -20.15 6.57
CA ASP A 121 -4.01 -21.49 6.94
C ASP A 121 -2.94 -21.45 8.04
N PRO A 122 -3.22 -21.98 9.25
CA PRO A 122 -2.24 -22.04 10.34
C PRO A 122 -0.99 -22.84 9.99
N ALA A 123 -1.10 -23.91 9.18
CA ALA A 123 0.03 -24.72 8.77
C ALA A 123 0.96 -23.92 7.84
N VAL A 124 0.39 -23.11 6.93
CA VAL A 124 1.16 -22.20 6.09
C VAL A 124 1.89 -21.18 6.95
N ARG A 125 1.19 -20.53 7.90
CA ARG A 125 1.80 -19.56 8.83
C ARG A 125 2.97 -20.13 9.62
N GLU A 126 2.85 -21.37 10.08
CA GLU A 126 3.88 -22.00 10.90
C GLU A 126 5.22 -22.10 10.16
N ARG A 127 5.19 -22.30 8.84
CA ARG A 127 6.39 -22.31 7.98
C ARG A 127 7.17 -20.98 8.05
N TYR A 128 6.51 -19.88 8.38
CA TYR A 128 7.09 -18.53 8.42
C TYR A 128 7.33 -18.02 9.86
N ARG A 129 7.13 -18.85 10.89
CA ARG A 129 7.25 -18.40 12.29
C ARG A 129 8.64 -17.85 12.65
N ASN A 130 9.68 -18.40 12.02
CA ASN A 130 11.08 -18.01 12.23
C ASN A 130 11.63 -17.24 11.02
N ASP A 131 10.75 -16.65 10.21
CA ASP A 131 11.14 -15.72 9.17
C ASP A 131 11.57 -14.41 9.83
N ILE A 132 12.87 -14.24 9.95
CA ILE A 132 13.53 -13.11 10.62
C ILE A 132 14.34 -12.29 9.63
N ALA A 133 14.07 -12.45 8.33
CA ALA A 133 14.77 -11.74 7.28
C ALA A 133 14.58 -10.23 7.43
N CYS A 134 15.64 -9.54 7.79
CA CYS A 134 15.67 -8.08 7.95
C CYS A 134 17.05 -7.54 7.64
N THR A 135 17.23 -6.22 7.70
CA THR A 135 18.50 -5.55 7.44
C THR A 135 19.40 -5.44 8.68
N ASP A 136 18.95 -5.96 9.83
CA ASP A 136 19.70 -5.94 11.09
C ASP A 136 20.53 -7.23 11.25
N PRO A 137 21.86 -7.18 11.22
CA PRO A 137 22.73 -8.35 11.37
C PRO A 137 22.55 -9.07 12.71
N ALA A 138 22.15 -8.37 13.77
CA ALA A 138 21.98 -8.96 15.10
C ALA A 138 20.73 -9.86 15.18
N VAL A 139 19.73 -9.60 14.32
CA VAL A 139 18.46 -10.33 14.29
C VAL A 139 18.43 -11.33 13.15
N ALA A 140 18.87 -10.92 11.95
CA ALA A 140 18.62 -11.68 10.74
C ALA A 140 19.43 -12.99 10.64
N GLY A 141 20.60 -13.06 11.30
CA GLY A 141 21.49 -14.22 11.21
C GLY A 141 21.86 -14.53 9.75
N ASP A 142 21.48 -15.70 9.27
CA ASP A 142 21.69 -16.15 7.88
C ASP A 142 20.69 -15.56 6.87
N GLN A 143 19.68 -14.83 7.34
CA GLN A 143 18.63 -14.20 6.53
C GLN A 143 18.83 -12.68 6.32
N LEU A 144 20.08 -12.20 6.44
CA LEU A 144 20.40 -10.77 6.33
C LEU A 144 20.06 -10.22 4.94
N LEU A 145 19.20 -9.21 4.92
CA LEU A 145 18.82 -8.47 3.72
C LEU A 145 19.77 -7.29 3.48
N PRO A 146 20.06 -6.93 2.22
CA PRO A 146 20.90 -5.79 1.92
C PRO A 146 20.20 -4.48 2.28
N SER A 147 20.91 -3.60 2.99
CA SER A 147 20.40 -2.30 3.44
C SER A 147 20.28 -1.27 2.32
N CYS A 148 21.06 -1.41 1.25
CA CYS A 148 20.88 -0.63 0.03
C CYS A 148 21.37 -1.38 -1.22
N SER A 149 21.00 -0.87 -2.39
CA SER A 149 21.32 -1.50 -3.67
C SER A 149 22.80 -1.39 -4.07
N THR A 150 23.57 -0.50 -3.43
CA THR A 150 24.92 -0.12 -3.89
C THR A 150 26.03 -0.34 -2.85
N TRP A 151 25.71 -0.49 -1.58
CA TRP A 151 26.69 -0.54 -0.49
C TRP A 151 26.24 -1.51 0.62
N GLN A 152 27.19 -2.28 1.14
CA GLN A 152 26.95 -3.34 2.14
C GLN A 152 28.00 -3.31 3.26
N GLY A 153 28.40 -2.11 3.71
CA GLY A 153 29.35 -1.99 4.82
C GLY A 153 28.65 -1.84 6.18
N ALA A 154 29.45 -1.87 7.24
CA ALA A 154 29.02 -1.43 8.56
C ALA A 154 29.28 0.08 8.69
N VAL A 155 28.29 0.82 9.19
CA VAL A 155 28.47 2.24 9.55
C VAL A 155 29.16 2.27 10.91
N PRO A 156 30.30 2.96 11.08
CA PRO A 156 30.99 3.03 12.37
C PRO A 156 30.13 3.73 13.44
N ASP A 157 30.22 3.26 14.69
CA ASP A 157 29.46 3.80 15.83
C ASP A 157 29.62 5.32 16.00
N ALA A 158 30.82 5.85 15.73
CA ALA A 158 31.12 7.28 15.81
C ALA A 158 30.18 8.15 14.93
N VAL A 159 29.70 7.63 13.80
CA VAL A 159 28.74 8.36 12.94
C VAL A 159 27.39 8.50 13.65
N TYR A 160 26.94 7.44 14.33
CA TYR A 160 25.69 7.49 15.09
C TYR A 160 25.81 8.40 16.31
N GLU A 161 26.96 8.41 16.98
CA GLU A 161 27.24 9.33 18.10
C GLU A 161 27.21 10.80 17.64
N GLU A 162 27.78 11.10 16.47
CA GLU A 162 27.76 12.43 15.86
C GLU A 162 26.32 12.88 15.51
N GLU A 163 25.56 12.05 14.81
CA GLU A 163 24.17 12.34 14.45
C GLU A 163 23.26 12.49 15.67
N ALA A 164 23.48 11.69 16.73
CA ALA A 164 22.76 11.82 17.98
C ALA A 164 23.04 13.17 18.65
N ALA A 165 24.30 13.62 18.70
CA ALA A 165 24.65 14.93 19.22
C ALA A 165 24.00 16.07 18.41
N LEU A 166 24.03 15.99 17.08
CA LEU A 166 23.37 16.94 16.19
C LEU A 166 21.85 16.98 16.43
N PHE A 167 21.21 15.81 16.59
CA PHE A 167 19.78 15.72 16.90
C PHE A 167 19.45 16.36 18.26
N GLU A 168 20.26 16.12 19.30
CA GLU A 168 20.09 16.76 20.60
C GLU A 168 20.22 18.29 20.54
N GLU A 169 21.16 18.81 19.75
CA GLU A 169 21.30 20.25 19.52
C GLU A 169 20.12 20.83 18.72
N ALA A 170 19.66 20.12 17.69
CA ALA A 170 18.47 20.49 16.93
C ALA A 170 17.23 20.50 17.82
N MET A 171 17.07 19.52 18.70
CA MET A 171 15.96 19.47 19.66
C MET A 171 15.96 20.67 20.62
N LYS A 172 17.13 21.18 21.04
CA LYS A 172 17.22 22.39 21.88
C LYS A 172 16.77 23.66 21.16
N THR A 173 16.86 23.71 19.83
CA THR A 173 16.55 24.88 19.02
C THR A 173 15.19 24.81 18.32
N GLN A 174 14.71 23.59 18.02
CA GLN A 174 13.54 23.35 17.17
C GLN A 174 12.28 23.00 17.97
N PHE A 175 12.37 22.69 19.26
CA PHE A 175 11.21 22.49 20.14
C PHE A 175 10.61 23.84 20.58
N LYS A 176 9.92 24.54 19.66
CA LYS A 176 8.94 25.54 20.06
C LYS A 176 7.62 24.82 20.33
N LEU A 177 7.17 24.79 21.58
CA LEU A 177 5.78 24.46 21.92
C LEU A 177 4.85 25.47 21.24
N GLY A 178 4.49 25.19 19.99
CA GLY A 178 3.35 25.79 19.32
C GLY A 178 2.12 25.03 19.78
N PHE A 179 1.45 25.55 20.81
CA PHE A 179 0.04 25.22 21.05
C PHE A 179 -0.71 25.45 19.73
N TYR A 180 -1.27 24.38 19.16
CA TYR A 180 -2.33 24.46 18.17
C TYR A 180 -3.66 24.75 18.88
#